data_AF-A0A2G9FWZ4-F1
#
_entry.id   AF-A0A2G9FWZ4-F1
#
_cell.length_a   1.000
_cell.length_b   1.000
_cell.length_c   1.000
_cell.angle_alpha   90.00
_cell.angle_beta   90.00
_cell.angle_gamma   90.00
#
_symmetry.space_group_name_H-M   'P 1'
#
loop_
_entity.id
_entity.type
_entity.pdbx_description
1 polymer ?
#
loop_
_entity_poly.entity_id
_entity_poly.type
_entity_poly.pdbx_seq_one_letter_code
_entity_poly.pdbx_strand_id
1 'polypeptide(L)' 'MSGAQDQLEIKFRLTDGTDIGPRNFPVAMSVATLKENIIAQWPKEKKVPSDPKQNRCGCVIL' A
#
# COMPACT_ATOMS: atom_id res chain seq x y z
N MET A 1 7.13 7.93 25.37
CA MET A 1 6.07 8.40 24.46
C MET A 1 6.11 7.50 23.24
N SER A 2 5.12 6.62 23.12
CA SER A 2 5.07 5.62 22.05
C SER A 2 4.85 6.34 20.72
N GLY A 3 5.93 6.63 20.01
CA GLY A 3 5.91 7.07 18.61
C GLY A 3 5.51 5.92 17.68
N ALA A 4 4.45 5.20 18.05
CA ALA A 4 3.79 4.22 17.19
C ALA A 4 3.16 5.07 16.10
N GLN A 5 3.79 5.00 14.93
CA GLN A 5 3.40 5.70 13.73
C GLN A 5 1.95 5.33 13.45
N ASP A 6 1.02 6.22 13.80
CA ASP A 6 -0.40 6.13 13.49
C ASP A 6 -0.52 6.02 11.97
N GLN A 7 -0.47 4.81 11.43
CA GLN A 7 -0.52 4.50 10.02
C GLN A 7 -1.68 3.53 9.79
N LEU A 8 -2.55 3.89 8.85
CA LEU A 8 -3.73 3.13 8.48
C LEU A 8 -3.48 2.45 7.14
N GLU A 9 -3.84 1.18 7.05
CA GLU A 9 -3.85 0.47 5.79
C GLU A 9 -5.12 0.82 5.01
N ILE A 10 -4.97 1.43 3.84
CA ILE A 10 -6.08 1.86 2.99
C ILE A 10 -5.99 1.13 1.64
N LYS A 11 -7.14 0.57 1.20
CA LYS A 11 -7.34 0.07 -0.16
C LYS A 11 -8.37 0.92 -0.89
N PHE A 12 -8.11 1.24 -2.15
CA PHE A 12 -9.02 2.01 -3.00
C PHE A 12 -9.61 1.10 -4.05
N ARG A 13 -10.92 0.89 -3.99
CA ARG A 13 -11.66 0.18 -5.03
C ARG A 13 -12.16 1.18 -6.05
N LEU A 14 -11.70 1.03 -7.28
CA LEU A 14 -12.08 1.88 -8.40
C LEU A 14 -13.40 1.42 -9.03
N THR A 15 -14.04 2.30 -9.80
CA THR A 15 -15.33 2.02 -10.48
C THR A 15 -15.22 1.00 -11.61
N ASP A 16 -14.02 0.77 -12.13
CA ASP A 16 -13.69 -0.27 -13.11
C ASP A 16 -13.52 -1.66 -12.46
N GLY A 17 -13.60 -1.75 -11.12
CA GLY A 17 -13.39 -2.98 -10.35
C GLY A 17 -11.93 -3.27 -10.02
N THR A 18 -11.00 -2.38 -10.38
CA THR A 18 -9.59 -2.49 -10.00
C THR A 18 -9.41 -2.07 -8.53
N ASP A 19 -8.69 -2.86 -7.75
CA ASP A 19 -8.28 -2.49 -6.40
C ASP A 19 -6.84 -1.96 -6.42
N ILE A 20 -6.63 -0.75 -5.92
CA ILE A 20 -5.31 -0.14 -5.67
C ILE A 20 -5.01 -0.26 -4.17
N GLY A 21 -3.98 -1.05 -3.83
CA GLY A 21 -3.53 -1.27 -2.44
C GLY A 21 -3.61 -2.75 -2.02
N PRO A 22 -3.27 -3.09 -0.77
CA PRO A 22 -3.25 -2.22 0.42
C PRO A 22 -1.96 -1.40 0.64
N ARG A 23 -2.09 -0.18 1.17
CA ARG A 23 -0.96 0.67 1.56
C ARG A 23 -1.15 1.36 2.89
N ASN A 24 -0.05 1.50 3.63
CA ASN A 24 0.00 2.22 4.90
C ASN A 24 0.14 3.73 4.68
N PHE A 25 -0.79 4.50 5.20
CA PHE A 25 -0.78 5.96 5.19
C PHE A 25 -0.85 6.50 6.61
N PRO A 26 -0.02 7.47 6.98
CA PRO A 26 -0.12 8.08 8.29
C PRO A 26 -1.47 8.78 8.49
N VAL A 27 -2.05 8.70 9.68
CA VAL A 27 -3.33 9.34 10.05
C VAL A 27 -3.24 10.86 9.92
N ALA A 28 -2.04 11.42 10.11
CA ALA A 28 -1.76 12.85 9.91
C ALA A 28 -1.63 13.25 8.43
N MET A 29 -1.67 12.31 7.48
CA MET A 29 -1.55 12.61 6.05
C MET A 29 -2.79 13.34 5.55
N SER A 30 -2.57 14.44 4.80
CA SER A 30 -3.67 15.18 4.19
C SER A 30 -4.34 14.40 3.06
N VAL A 31 -5.63 14.65 2.85
CA VAL A 31 -6.40 14.07 1.74
C VAL A 31 -5.82 14.47 0.37
N ALA A 32 -5.19 15.64 0.26
CA ALA A 32 -4.55 16.08 -0.97
C ALA A 32 -3.36 15.17 -1.34
N THR A 33 -2.45 14.96 -0.39
CA THR A 33 -1.30 14.06 -0.56
C THR A 33 -1.73 12.61 -0.80
N LEU A 34 -2.81 12.17 -0.13
CA LEU A 34 -3.39 10.85 -0.37
C LEU A 34 -3.89 10.69 -1.81
N LYS A 35 -4.59 11.70 -2.34
CA LYS A 35 -5.07 11.70 -3.73
C LYS A 35 -3.91 11.68 -4.73
N GLU A 36 -2.86 12.48 -4.51
CA GLU A 36 -1.67 12.48 -5.37
C GLU A 36 -0.98 11.12 -5.41
N ASN A 37 -0.84 10.44 -4.27
CA ASN A 37 -0.30 9.08 -4.20
C ASN A 37 -1.15 8.08 -5.01
N ILE A 38 -2.48 8.18 -4.93
CA ILE A 38 -3.39 7.32 -5.69
C ILE A 38 -3.26 7.59 -7.18
N ILE A 39 -3.19 8.86 -7.60
CA ILE A 39 -3.04 9.25 -9.01
C ILE A 39 -1.69 8.74 -9.56
N ALA A 40 -0.62 8.80 -8.77
CA ALA A 40 0.70 8.32 -9.15
C ALA A 40 0.74 6.78 -9.31
N GLN A 41 -0.02 6.06 -8.49
CA GLN A 41 -0.17 4.60 -8.60
C GLN A 41 -1.22 4.17 -9.60
N TRP A 42 -2.04 5.09 -10.09
CA TRP A 42 -3.13 4.77 -10.98
C TRP A 42 -2.57 4.05 -12.22
N PRO A 43 -3.04 2.84 -12.51
CA PRO A 43 -2.54 2.10 -13.65
C PRO A 43 -3.03 2.79 -14.93
N LYS A 44 -2.18 3.61 -15.56
CA LYS A 44 -2.43 4.11 -16.92
C LYS A 44 -2.35 3.02 -17.99
N GLU A 45 -1.86 1.84 -17.62
CA GLU A 45 -1.91 0.63 -18.43
C GLU A 45 -1.66 -0.54 -17.48
N LYS A 46 -2.37 -1.66 -17.68
CA LYS A 46 -2.27 -2.89 -16.89
C LYS A 46 -0.81 -3.22 -16.50
N LYS A 47 -0.39 -2.88 -15.29
CA LYS A 47 0.83 -3.42 -14.70
C LYS A 47 0.43 -4.26 -13.51
N VAL A 48 0.54 -5.56 -13.74
CA VAL A 48 0.41 -6.65 -12.76
C VAL A 48 1.23 -6.28 -11.52
N PRO A 49 0.67 -6.33 -10.30
CA PRO A 49 1.45 -6.11 -9.10
C PRO A 49 2.44 -7.25 -8.95
N SER A 50 3.73 -6.95 -9.08
CA SER A 50 4.80 -7.80 -8.57
C SER A 50 4.87 -7.60 -7.06
N ASP A 51 4.17 -8.43 -6.30
CA ASP A 51 4.39 -8.59 -4.86
C ASP A 51 5.82 -9.09 -4.62
N PRO A 52 6.71 -8.36 -3.91
CA PRO A 52 7.87 -8.99 -3.31
C PRO A 52 7.38 -9.67 -2.03
N LYS A 53 6.93 -10.93 -2.15
CA LYS A 53 6.70 -11.79 -0.98
C LYS A 53 8.03 -12.01 -0.29
N GLN A 54 8.35 -11.14 0.66
CA GLN A 54 9.44 -11.32 1.62
C GLN A 54 9.09 -12.50 2.53
N ASN A 55 9.32 -13.73 2.07
CA ASN A 55 9.34 -14.91 2.93
C ASN A 55 10.75 -15.07 3.54
N ARG A 56 11.13 -14.12 4.39
CA ARG A 56 12.27 -14.32 5.29
C ARG A 56 11.84 -15.34 6.36
N CYS A 57 12.12 -16.62 6.15
CA CYS A 57 12.18 -17.59 7.22
C CYS A 57 13.29 -18.61 6.93
N GLY A 58 14.51 -18.22 7.29
CA GLY A 58 15.61 -19.16 7.45
C GLY A 58 15.37 -19.97 8.73
N CYS A 59 15.14 -21.26 8.58
CA CYS A 59 15.36 -22.26 9.63
C CYS A 59 15.59 -23.61 8.94
N VAL A 60 16.83 -23.83 8.47
CA VAL A 60 17.35 -25.19 8.30
C VAL A 60 17.94 -25.55 9.66
N ILE A 61 17.15 -26.27 10.44
CA ILE A 61 17.67 -27.03 11.58
C ILE A 61 18.17 -28.34 10.97
N LEU A 62 19.49 -28.46 10.87
CA LEU A 62 20.21 -29.72 10.69
C LEU A 62 21.51 -29.62 11.50
#